data_AF-A0A944C724-F1
#
_entry.id   AF-A0A944C724-F1
#
_cell.length_a   1.000
_cell.length_b   1.000
_cell.length_c   1.000
_cell.angle_alpha   90.00
_cell.angle_beta   90.00
_cell.angle_gamma   90.00
#
_symmetry.space_group_name_H-M   'P 1'
#
loop_
_entity.id
_entity.type
_entity.pdbx_description
1 polymer ?
#
loop_
_entity_poly.entity_id
_entity_poly.type
_entity_poly.pdbx_seq_one_letter_code
_entity_poly.pdbx_strand_id
1 'polypeptide(L)'
;PKRRNSDIFVTARKMTFESYYSFVVTDFFEGLHYGHYPRRCEICGKFFLMQSARRQKYCSYGTAPQLYNGEKVSCRRYAAILGRSERAKDNPLRAAYTKRCSAIRSEKSRGTITAEFAAAAQDMAKRRLEQAEEDDIYAAKEYYRDLERIKLYSDTNNRLYR
;
A
#
# COMPACT_ATOMS: atom_id res chain seq x y z
N PRO A 1 1.73 -8.68 -34.48
CA PRO A 1 1.47 -7.85 -33.27
C PRO A 1 0.63 -6.60 -33.61
N LYS A 2 -0.50 -6.39 -32.92
CA LYS A 2 -1.38 -5.23 -33.12
C LYS A 2 -0.64 -3.93 -32.72
N ARG A 3 -0.63 -2.91 -33.58
CA ARG A 3 -0.18 -1.57 -33.21
C ARG A 3 -1.25 -0.91 -32.34
N ARG A 4 -0.83 -0.17 -31.31
CA ARG A 4 -1.71 0.42 -30.29
C ARG A 4 -2.85 1.32 -30.84
N ASN A 5 -2.74 1.81 -32.08
CA ASN A 5 -3.67 2.73 -32.74
C ASN A 5 -4.16 2.26 -34.13
N SER A 6 -4.25 0.95 -34.40
CA SER A 6 -4.82 0.48 -35.68
C SER A 6 -6.33 0.21 -35.56
N ASP A 7 -7.13 0.81 -36.44
CA ASP A 7 -8.59 0.61 -36.58
C ASP A 7 -8.99 -0.74 -37.21
N ILE A 8 -8.03 -1.64 -37.41
CA ILE A 8 -8.28 -2.97 -37.95
C ILE A 8 -8.82 -3.86 -36.82
N PHE A 9 -10.12 -4.18 -36.91
CA PHE A 9 -10.76 -5.17 -36.04
C PHE A 9 -10.57 -6.57 -36.63
N VAL A 10 -9.70 -7.36 -36.02
CA VAL A 10 -9.53 -8.78 -36.37
C VAL A 10 -10.57 -9.58 -35.60
N THR A 11 -11.64 -9.99 -36.28
CA THR A 11 -12.75 -10.75 -35.67
C THR A 11 -12.38 -12.20 -35.37
N ALA A 12 -11.60 -12.84 -36.26
CA ALA A 12 -11.12 -14.21 -36.09
C ALA A 12 -9.85 -14.45 -36.91
N ARG A 13 -9.03 -15.41 -36.48
CA ARG A 13 -7.89 -15.95 -37.24
C ARG A 13 -8.04 -17.45 -37.33
N LYS A 14 -8.11 -17.98 -38.55
CA LYS A 14 -8.12 -19.43 -38.80
C LYS A 14 -6.69 -19.91 -39.00
N MET A 15 -6.33 -21.01 -38.35
CA MET A 15 -5.06 -21.71 -38.52
C MET A 15 -5.34 -23.19 -38.77
N THR A 16 -4.48 -23.84 -39.56
CA THR A 16 -4.52 -25.27 -39.83
C THR A 16 -3.15 -25.86 -39.52
N PHE A 17 -3.12 -27.03 -38.91
CA PHE A 17 -1.89 -27.68 -38.48
C PHE A 17 -1.84 -29.09 -39.05
N GLU A 18 -0.67 -29.48 -39.57
CA GLU A 18 -0.43 -30.84 -40.09
C GLU A 18 -0.19 -31.86 -38.97
N SER A 19 0.18 -31.39 -37.77
CA SER A 19 0.40 -32.23 -36.60
C SER A 19 -0.14 -31.56 -35.33
N TYR A 20 -0.54 -32.40 -34.36
CA TYR A 20 -0.93 -31.93 -33.03
C TYR A 20 0.22 -31.18 -32.32
N TYR A 21 1.47 -31.60 -32.54
CA TYR A 21 2.62 -30.94 -31.93
C TYR A 21 2.77 -29.49 -32.44
N SER A 22 2.60 -29.25 -33.73
CA SER A 22 2.63 -27.91 -34.33
C SER A 22 1.56 -27.00 -33.73
N PHE A 23 0.37 -27.54 -33.45
CA PHE A 23 -0.70 -26.83 -32.75
C PHE A 23 -0.27 -26.44 -31.32
N VAL A 24 0.22 -27.40 -30.52
CA VAL A 24 0.62 -27.15 -29.12
C VAL A 24 1.75 -26.12 -29.02
N VAL A 25 2.76 -26.22 -29.89
CA VAL A 25 3.88 -25.25 -29.91
C VAL A 25 3.37 -23.85 -30.27
N THR A 26 2.48 -23.76 -31.26
CA THR A 26 1.91 -22.48 -31.68
C THR A 26 1.06 -21.85 -30.58
N ASP A 27 0.14 -22.62 -29.98
CA ASP A 27 -0.70 -22.17 -28.86
C ASP A 27 0.14 -21.69 -27.67
N PHE A 28 1.22 -22.42 -27.34
CA PHE A 28 2.14 -22.03 -26.28
C PHE A 28 2.80 -20.67 -26.55
N PHE A 29 3.37 -20.47 -27.75
CA PHE A 29 4.02 -19.21 -28.09
C PHE A 29 3.03 -18.05 -28.24
N GLU A 30 1.81 -18.31 -28.69
CA GLU A 30 0.74 -17.31 -28.68
C GLU A 30 0.35 -16.91 -27.26
N GLY A 31 0.19 -17.90 -26.37
CA GLY A 31 -0.02 -17.66 -24.96
C GLY A 31 1.07 -16.77 -24.37
N LEU A 32 2.34 -17.11 -24.60
CA LEU A 32 3.47 -16.28 -24.19
C LEU A 32 3.41 -14.86 -24.79
N HIS A 33 3.05 -14.72 -26.07
CA HIS A 33 2.90 -13.43 -26.74
C HIS A 33 1.83 -12.54 -26.08
N TYR A 34 0.74 -13.12 -25.60
CA TYR A 34 -0.30 -12.43 -24.84
C TYR A 34 0.02 -12.28 -23.34
N GLY A 35 1.19 -12.75 -22.90
CA GLY A 35 1.65 -12.66 -21.52
C GLY A 35 1.05 -13.73 -20.61
N HIS A 36 0.69 -14.88 -21.17
CA HIS A 36 0.29 -16.07 -20.43
C HIS A 36 1.50 -16.92 -20.10
N TYR A 37 1.87 -16.96 -18.82
CA TYR A 37 2.98 -17.79 -18.35
C TYR A 37 2.85 -18.10 -16.86
N PRO A 38 3.33 -19.26 -16.39
CA PRO A 38 3.41 -19.55 -14.97
C PRO A 38 4.38 -18.61 -14.27
N ARG A 39 3.99 -18.07 -13.11
CA ARG A 39 4.85 -17.24 -12.26
C ARG A 39 4.75 -17.70 -10.81
N ARG A 40 5.87 -17.67 -10.09
CA ARG A 40 5.92 -17.97 -8.66
C ARG A 40 5.50 -16.75 -7.83
N CYS A 41 4.58 -16.93 -6.88
CA CYS A 41 4.15 -15.88 -5.97
C CYS A 41 5.23 -15.62 -4.90
N GLU A 42 5.60 -14.35 -4.72
CA GLU A 42 6.61 -13.93 -3.73
C GLU A 42 6.13 -14.05 -2.26
N ILE A 43 4.82 -14.21 -2.01
CA ILE A 43 4.26 -14.35 -0.64
C ILE A 43 4.13 -15.82 -0.22
N CYS A 44 3.38 -16.62 -0.98
CA CYS A 44 3.10 -18.02 -0.62
C CYS A 44 3.98 -19.04 -1.34
N GLY A 45 4.83 -18.62 -2.28
CA GLY A 45 5.74 -19.49 -3.01
C GLY A 45 5.07 -20.39 -4.07
N LYS A 46 3.73 -20.39 -4.18
CA LYS A 46 2.99 -21.19 -5.17
C LYS A 46 3.03 -20.56 -6.56
N PHE A 47 2.99 -21.39 -7.59
CA PHE A 47 2.85 -20.92 -8.98
C PHE A 47 1.40 -20.50 -9.27
N PHE A 48 1.25 -19.45 -10.07
CA PHE A 48 -0.03 -19.00 -10.60
C PHE A 48 0.12 -18.62 -12.08
N LEU A 49 -0.96 -18.76 -12.84
CA LEU A 49 -0.97 -18.40 -14.26
C LEU A 49 -1.15 -16.90 -14.42
N MET A 50 -0.22 -16.27 -15.13
CA MET A 50 -0.40 -14.90 -15.63
C MET A 50 -1.42 -14.93 -16.78
N GLN A 51 -2.38 -14.02 -16.76
CA GLN A 51 -3.37 -13.86 -17.85
C GLN A 51 -3.14 -12.57 -18.66
N SER A 52 -2.06 -11.84 -18.38
CA SER A 52 -1.71 -10.61 -19.08
C SER A 52 -0.23 -10.33 -18.88
N ALA A 53 0.37 -9.52 -19.77
CA ALA A 53 1.74 -9.05 -19.64
C ALA A 53 2.01 -8.05 -18.49
N ARG A 54 1.07 -7.89 -17.54
CA ARG A 54 1.26 -7.02 -16.36
C ARG A 54 2.36 -7.59 -15.45
N ARG A 55 3.10 -6.74 -14.74
CA ARG A 55 4.13 -7.18 -13.77
C ARG A 55 3.52 -7.60 -12.42
N GLN A 56 2.54 -8.51 -12.43
CA GLN A 56 1.92 -9.04 -11.20
C GLN A 56 2.90 -9.92 -10.43
N LYS A 57 3.19 -9.57 -9.17
CA LYS A 57 4.13 -10.30 -8.29
C LYS A 57 3.45 -11.36 -7.40
N TYR A 58 2.16 -11.19 -7.14
CA TYR A 58 1.42 -11.95 -6.14
C TYR A 58 0.19 -12.59 -6.76
N CYS A 59 -0.15 -13.80 -6.31
CA CYS A 59 -1.38 -14.47 -6.76
C CYS A 59 -2.62 -13.78 -6.20
N SER A 60 -3.71 -13.79 -6.98
CA SER A 60 -4.98 -13.17 -6.59
C SER A 60 -5.76 -14.01 -5.59
N TYR A 61 -5.72 -15.34 -5.76
CA TYR A 61 -6.56 -16.29 -5.03
C TYR A 61 -5.82 -17.07 -3.94
N GLY A 62 -4.49 -16.98 -3.87
CA GLY A 62 -3.73 -17.69 -2.86
C GLY A 62 -3.83 -17.02 -1.49
N THR A 63 -3.88 -17.82 -0.43
CA THR A 63 -3.85 -17.36 0.95
C THR A 63 -2.40 -17.16 1.41
N ALA A 64 -2.14 -16.05 2.09
CA ALA A 64 -0.83 -15.80 2.69
C ALA A 64 -0.55 -16.83 3.80
N PRO A 65 0.72 -17.24 4.01
CA PRO A 65 1.06 -18.22 5.04
C PRO A 65 0.93 -17.63 6.44
N GLN A 66 1.20 -16.34 6.62
CA GLN A 66 1.03 -15.65 7.90
C GLN A 66 -0.40 -15.11 8.07
N LEU A 67 -0.89 -15.16 9.31
CA LEU A 67 -2.13 -14.51 9.71
C LEU A 67 -1.90 -13.00 9.88
N TYR A 68 -2.92 -12.22 9.54
CA TYR A 68 -2.97 -10.80 9.84
C TYR A 68 -4.12 -10.57 10.81
N ASN A 69 -3.84 -10.03 12.01
CA ASN A 69 -4.82 -9.87 13.09
C ASN A 69 -5.59 -11.16 13.43
N GLY A 70 -4.94 -12.32 13.36
CA GLY A 70 -5.57 -13.62 13.61
C GLY A 70 -6.37 -14.18 12.43
N GLU A 71 -6.52 -13.44 11.34
CA GLU A 71 -7.30 -13.86 10.18
C GLU A 71 -6.42 -14.25 8.97
N LYS A 72 -6.93 -15.19 8.16
CA LYS A 72 -6.33 -15.55 6.87
C LYS A 72 -6.64 -14.47 5.84
N VAL A 73 -5.61 -13.94 5.18
CA VAL A 73 -5.75 -12.93 4.12
C VAL A 73 -5.15 -13.42 2.80
N SER A 74 -5.63 -12.88 1.68
CA SER A 74 -5.05 -13.20 0.36
C SER A 74 -3.64 -12.64 0.22
N CYS A 75 -2.80 -13.29 -0.58
CA CYS A 75 -1.41 -12.88 -0.84
C CYS A 75 -1.35 -11.43 -1.37
N ARG A 76 -2.30 -11.05 -2.23
CA ARG A 76 -2.41 -9.68 -2.73
C ARG A 76 -2.71 -8.67 -1.62
N ARG A 77 -3.65 -8.99 -0.73
CA ARG A 77 -4.00 -8.12 0.42
C ARG A 77 -2.84 -8.03 1.41
N TYR A 78 -2.20 -9.16 1.70
CA TYR A 78 -1.05 -9.26 2.57
C TYR A 78 0.12 -8.39 2.07
N ALA A 79 0.45 -8.49 0.78
CA ALA A 79 1.50 -7.66 0.18
C ALA A 79 1.18 -6.15 0.24
N ALA A 80 -0.09 -5.76 0.06
CA ALA A 80 -0.50 -4.36 0.21
C ALA A 80 -0.35 -3.86 1.65
N ILE A 81 -0.61 -4.72 2.64
CA ILE A 81 -0.38 -4.42 4.06
C ILE A 81 1.12 -4.27 4.34
N LEU A 82 1.94 -5.22 3.88
CA LEU A 82 3.38 -5.18 4.08
C LEU A 82 3.99 -3.92 3.46
N GLY A 83 3.64 -3.60 2.20
CA GLY A 83 4.11 -2.38 1.55
C GLY A 83 3.64 -1.09 2.21
N ARG A 84 2.47 -1.08 2.87
CA ARG A 84 2.06 0.06 3.72
C ARG A 84 2.90 0.13 4.99
N SER A 85 3.20 -0.99 5.62
CA SER A 85 4.03 -1.07 6.83
C SER A 85 5.47 -0.61 6.55
N GLU A 86 6.07 -1.05 5.44
CA GLU A 86 7.40 -0.62 5.00
C GLU A 86 7.45 0.90 4.76
N ARG A 87 6.54 1.43 3.94
CA ARG A 87 6.46 2.89 3.70
C ARG A 87 6.17 3.71 4.97
N ALA A 88 5.43 3.14 5.92
CA ALA A 88 5.16 3.78 7.20
C ALA A 88 6.39 3.76 8.13
N LYS A 89 7.22 2.73 8.06
CA LYS A 89 8.49 2.64 8.81
C LYS A 89 9.54 3.61 8.26
N ASP A 90 9.59 3.79 6.95
CA ASP A 90 10.61 4.61 6.29
C ASP A 90 10.29 6.11 6.22
N ASN A 91 9.08 6.54 6.61
CA ASN A 91 8.75 7.96 6.66
C ASN A 91 9.01 8.53 8.08
N PRO A 92 10.09 9.32 8.28
CA PRO A 92 10.44 9.84 9.59
C PRO A 92 9.40 10.84 10.15
N LEU A 93 8.60 11.49 9.29
CA LEU A 93 7.50 12.35 9.70
C LEU A 93 6.36 11.52 10.32
N ARG A 94 5.97 10.44 9.64
CA ARG A 94 4.92 9.51 10.12
C ARG A 94 5.35 8.73 11.36
N ALA A 95 6.63 8.40 11.48
CA ALA A 95 7.18 7.78 12.67
C ALA A 95 7.04 8.70 13.90
N ALA A 96 7.40 9.99 13.75
CA ALA A 96 7.24 10.99 14.82
C ALA A 96 5.77 11.20 15.20
N TYR A 97 4.88 11.35 14.20
CA TYR A 97 3.43 11.43 14.38
C TYR A 97 2.89 10.24 15.18
N THR A 98 3.21 9.02 14.76
CA THR A 98 2.73 7.79 15.40
C THR A 98 3.21 7.70 16.84
N LYS A 99 4.48 8.05 17.11
CA LYS A 99 5.04 8.10 18.47
C LYS A 99 4.27 9.10 19.36
N ARG A 100 3.93 10.29 18.84
CA ARG A 100 3.19 11.30 19.59
C ARG A 100 1.75 10.91 19.86
N CYS A 101 1.04 10.37 18.87
CA CYS A 101 -0.32 9.87 19.07
C CYS A 101 -0.38 8.71 20.07
N SER A 102 0.62 7.82 20.07
CA SER A 102 0.73 6.75 21.08
C SER A 102 0.95 7.31 22.49
N ALA A 103 1.78 8.36 22.64
CA ALA A 103 1.96 9.04 23.92
C ALA A 103 0.65 9.70 24.39
N ILE A 104 -0.07 10.41 23.52
CA ILE A 104 -1.38 11.01 23.84
C ILE A 104 -2.38 9.95 24.29
N ARG A 105 -2.46 8.80 23.60
CA ARG A 105 -3.33 7.68 24.02
C ARG A 105 -2.95 7.15 25.40
N SER A 106 -1.65 7.03 25.69
CA SER A 106 -1.17 6.57 26.99
C SER A 106 -1.50 7.58 28.10
N GLU A 107 -1.28 8.88 27.87
CA GLU A 107 -1.61 9.94 28.81
C GLU A 107 -3.13 10.02 29.08
N LYS A 108 -3.97 9.84 28.05
CA LYS A 108 -5.43 9.70 28.20
C LYS A 108 -5.78 8.49 29.06
N SER A 109 -5.19 7.32 28.78
CA SER A 109 -5.47 6.09 29.55
C SER A 109 -5.07 6.18 31.02
N ARG A 110 -4.07 7.02 31.34
CA ARG A 110 -3.60 7.29 32.70
C ARG A 110 -4.39 8.40 33.41
N GLY A 111 -5.33 9.03 32.72
CA GLY A 111 -6.11 10.16 33.26
C GLY A 111 -5.34 11.48 33.36
N THR A 112 -4.16 11.60 32.73
CA THR A 112 -3.35 12.83 32.75
C THR A 112 -3.99 13.96 31.94
N ILE A 113 -4.77 13.60 30.90
CA ILE A 113 -5.47 14.53 30.02
C ILE A 113 -6.90 14.06 29.79
N THR A 114 -7.83 14.99 29.56
CA THR A 114 -9.24 14.66 29.29
C THR A 114 -9.41 14.02 27.91
N ALA A 115 -10.51 13.29 27.72
CA ALA A 115 -10.81 12.65 26.44
C ALA A 115 -10.96 13.66 25.30
N GLU A 116 -11.56 14.82 25.58
CA GLU A 116 -11.73 15.93 24.64
C GLU A 116 -10.39 16.55 24.26
N PHE A 117 -9.55 16.85 25.25
CA PHE A 117 -8.21 17.40 24.99
C PHE A 117 -7.35 16.42 24.19
N ALA A 118 -7.40 15.14 24.51
CA ALA A 118 -6.67 14.11 23.76
C ALA A 118 -7.13 14.03 22.30
N ALA A 119 -8.43 14.14 22.02
CA ALA A 119 -8.96 14.16 20.66
C ALA A 119 -8.50 15.41 19.89
N ALA A 120 -8.55 16.58 20.53
CA ALA A 120 -8.08 17.83 19.94
C ALA A 120 -6.56 17.82 19.67
N ALA A 121 -5.77 17.27 20.59
CA ALA A 121 -4.32 17.13 20.41
C ALA A 121 -3.97 16.16 19.27
N GLN A 122 -4.75 15.10 19.09
CA GLN A 122 -4.60 14.19 17.94
C GLN A 122 -4.97 14.86 16.62
N ASP A 123 -6.04 15.66 16.57
CA ASP A 123 -6.41 16.47 15.40
C ASP A 123 -5.31 17.48 15.04
N MET A 124 -4.77 18.19 16.05
CA MET A 124 -3.63 19.10 15.85
C MET A 124 -2.39 18.40 15.32
N ALA A 125 -2.03 17.24 15.88
CA ALA A 125 -0.90 16.45 15.38
C ALA A 125 -1.10 15.98 13.93
N LYS A 126 -2.34 15.66 13.54
CA LYS A 126 -2.69 15.24 12.17
C LYS A 126 -2.51 16.39 11.17
N ARG A 127 -2.97 17.60 11.51
CA ARG A 127 -2.79 18.79 10.66
C ARG A 127 -1.33 19.12 10.43
N ARG A 128 -0.50 18.98 11.47
CA ARG A 128 0.95 19.19 11.36
C ARG A 128 1.61 18.17 10.44
N LEU A 129 1.15 16.92 10.46
CA LEU A 129 1.62 15.90 9.53
C LEU A 129 1.20 16.24 8.10
N GLU A 130 -0.06 16.64 7.88
CA GLU A 130 -0.55 17.05 6.55
C GLU A 130 0.26 18.24 6.01
N GLN A 131 0.51 19.26 6.84
CA GLN A 131 1.35 20.40 6.46
C GLN A 131 2.80 19.99 6.14
N ALA A 132 3.39 19.06 6.91
CA ALA A 132 4.73 18.56 6.64
C ALA A 132 4.81 17.61 5.43
N GLU A 133 3.69 17.01 5.01
CA GLU A 133 3.62 16.24 3.76
C GLU A 133 3.51 17.16 2.52
N GLU A 134 3.09 18.43 2.69
CA GLU A 134 2.94 19.42 1.62
C GLU A 134 4.12 20.42 1.53
N ASP A 135 4.71 20.80 2.66
CA ASP A 135 5.78 21.81 2.76
C ASP A 135 7.08 21.21 3.31
N ASP A 136 8.06 21.04 2.41
CA ASP A 136 9.39 20.52 2.72
C ASP A 136 10.18 21.41 3.69
N ILE A 137 9.97 22.74 3.67
CA ILE A 137 10.67 23.69 4.54
C ILE A 137 10.17 23.53 5.98
N TYR A 138 8.84 23.45 6.14
CA TYR A 138 8.21 23.19 7.43
C TYR A 138 8.59 21.80 7.97
N ALA A 139 8.58 20.77 7.11
CA ALA A 139 8.97 19.40 7.47
C ALA A 139 10.39 19.32 8.05
N ALA A 140 11.34 20.05 7.45
CA ALA A 140 12.73 20.03 7.87
C ALA A 140 13.02 20.83 9.15
N LYS A 141 12.36 21.98 9.34
CA LYS A 141 12.74 22.95 10.39
C LYS A 141 11.82 22.98 11.60
N GLU A 142 10.52 22.83 11.39
CA GLU A 142 9.52 23.19 12.39
C GLU A 142 8.69 22.00 12.85
N TYR A 143 8.39 21.06 11.95
CA TYR A 143 7.51 19.93 12.22
C TYR A 143 7.83 19.18 13.52
N TYR A 144 9.10 18.81 13.73
CA TYR A 144 9.49 18.07 14.93
C TYR A 144 9.31 18.86 16.23
N ARG A 145 9.63 20.16 16.20
CA ARG A 145 9.46 21.08 17.35
C ARG A 145 7.99 21.29 17.67
N ASP A 146 7.19 21.41 16.62
CA ASP A 146 5.74 21.56 16.69
C ASP A 146 5.05 20.29 17.19
N LEU A 147 5.65 19.12 16.98
CA LEU A 147 5.15 17.86 17.50
C LEU A 147 5.55 17.57 18.97
N GLU A 148 6.43 18.39 19.55
CA GLU A 148 6.83 18.24 20.95
C GLU A 148 5.64 18.45 21.88
N ARG A 149 5.61 17.70 22.98
CA ARG A 149 4.48 17.69 23.92
C ARG A 149 4.11 19.09 24.41
N ILE A 150 5.12 19.90 24.78
CA ILE A 150 4.90 21.24 25.34
C ILE A 150 4.20 22.12 24.31
N LYS A 151 4.77 22.21 23.11
CA LYS A 151 4.25 23.07 22.04
C LYS A 151 2.90 22.57 21.50
N LEU A 152 2.77 21.26 21.27
CA LEU A 152 1.50 20.67 20.86
C LEU A 152 0.38 20.92 21.86
N TYR A 153 0.65 20.82 23.16
CA TYR A 153 -0.39 21.01 24.17
C TYR A 153 -0.71 22.48 24.39
N SER A 154 0.27 23.38 24.34
CA SER A 154 -0.01 24.82 24.37
C SER A 154 -0.90 25.23 23.22
N ASP A 155 -0.62 24.74 22.01
CA ASP A 155 -1.37 25.11 20.81
C ASP A 155 -2.76 24.47 20.79
N THR A 156 -2.88 23.25 21.31
CA THR A 156 -4.18 22.60 21.51
C THR A 156 -5.03 23.35 22.53
N ASN A 157 -4.43 23.76 23.65
CA ASN A 157 -5.10 24.54 24.69
C ASN A 157 -5.58 25.90 24.15
N ASN A 158 -4.70 26.61 23.43
CA ASN A 158 -5.02 27.87 22.78
C ASN A 158 -6.14 27.74 21.76
N ARG A 159 -6.34 26.56 21.17
CA ARG A 159 -7.41 26.32 20.20
C ARG A 159 -8.74 25.94 20.83
N LEU A 160 -8.72 25.25 21.97
CA LEU A 160 -9.93 24.84 22.68
C LEU A 160 -10.54 25.97 23.51
N TYR A 161 -9.71 26.88 24.03
CA TYR A 161 -10.12 27.95 24.94
C TYR A 161 -9.92 29.35 24.35
N ARG A 162 -9.84 29.46 23.02
CA ARG A 162 -9.91 30.74 22.30
C ARG A 162 -11.34 31.16 22.06
#